data_AF-A0A290HCK9-F1
#
_entry.id   AF-A0A290HCK9-F1
#
_cell.length_a   1.000
_cell.length_b   1.000
_cell.length_c   1.000
_cell.angle_alpha   90.00
_cell.angle_beta   90.00
_cell.angle_gamma   90.00
#
_symmetry.space_group_name_H-M   'P 1'
#
loop_
_entity.id
_entity.type
_entity.pdbx_description
1 polymer ?
#
loop_
_entity_poly.entity_id
_entity_poly.type
_entity_poly.pdbx_seq_one_letter_code
_entity_poly.pdbx_strand_id
1 'polypeptide(L)'
;MNKIKLLAFSLALIGNLSAGDIYEGTVVDTVDGGGYTYLQIDDTKKKYWVAVEGTKVEKGTEVRFTEELRAKNFESKSLNRTFDEVVFASNLQYRTKVPEAGNLALISEQVKESPYKQKDTMSVKEAWEKRASLKDKTISIRGKVVKASQNIISRNWIHIQDGTGEGSEVGRIVFTSKELPKVGDIVTATGVVTVDKDFGSGYFYKIIVENATFTK
;
A
#
# COMPACT_ATOMS: atom_id res chain seq x y z
N MET A 1 11.71 3.10 66.43
CA MET A 1 12.22 2.01 65.56
C MET A 1 11.10 1.58 64.64
N ASN A 2 11.18 1.93 63.35
CA ASN A 2 10.59 1.19 62.22
C ASN A 2 11.09 1.84 60.93
N LYS A 3 12.02 1.16 60.25
CA LYS A 3 12.57 1.59 58.96
C LYS A 3 11.65 1.06 57.86
N ILE A 4 10.93 1.94 57.18
CA ILE A 4 10.22 1.59 55.93
C ILE A 4 11.28 1.55 54.82
N LYS A 5 11.58 0.36 54.31
CA LYS A 5 12.34 0.18 53.07
C LYS A 5 11.40 0.40 51.90
N LEU A 6 11.59 1.50 51.18
CA LEU A 6 10.97 1.74 49.88
C LEU A 6 11.72 0.89 48.84
N LEU A 7 11.10 -0.21 48.39
CA LEU A 7 11.58 -0.93 47.21
C LEU A 7 11.05 -0.21 45.97
N ALA A 8 11.90 0.54 45.29
CA ALA A 8 11.62 1.04 43.95
C ALA A 8 11.84 -0.11 42.96
N PHE A 9 10.74 -0.69 42.46
CA PHE A 9 10.78 -1.61 41.32
C PHE A 9 10.82 -0.77 40.04
N SER A 10 12.01 -0.37 39.61
CA SER A 10 12.21 0.22 38.28
C SER A 10 12.12 -0.90 37.25
N LEU A 11 10.93 -1.12 36.71
CA LEU A 11 10.73 -1.96 35.54
C LEU A 11 11.20 -1.17 34.31
N ALA A 12 12.48 -1.28 33.97
CA ALA A 12 12.98 -0.84 32.67
C ALA A 12 12.46 -1.83 31.62
N LEU A 13 11.28 -1.53 31.06
CA LEU A 13 10.75 -2.23 29.90
C LEU A 13 11.52 -1.73 28.66
N ILE A 14 12.71 -2.28 28.42
CA ILE A 14 13.30 -2.23 27.08
C ILE A 14 12.54 -3.27 26.26
N GLY A 15 11.36 -2.89 25.81
CA GLY A 15 10.69 -3.62 24.75
C GLY A 15 11.50 -3.46 23.49
N ASN A 16 12.20 -4.52 23.08
CA ASN A 16 12.47 -4.70 21.67
C ASN A 16 11.11 -4.68 20.98
N LEU A 17 10.79 -3.60 20.26
CA LEU A 17 9.72 -3.59 19.28
C LEU A 17 10.17 -4.59 18.20
N SER A 18 9.90 -5.88 18.41
CA SER A 18 9.89 -6.81 17.30
C SER A 18 8.74 -6.35 16.42
N ALA A 19 9.04 -5.96 15.18
CA ALA A 19 7.99 -5.95 14.17
C ALA A 19 7.40 -7.37 14.18
N GLY A 20 6.10 -7.51 14.45
CA GLY A 20 5.44 -8.81 14.36
C GLY A 20 5.66 -9.40 12.97
N ASP A 21 5.66 -10.72 12.88
CA ASP A 21 5.83 -11.40 11.60
C ASP A 21 4.73 -10.95 10.62
N ILE A 22 5.13 -10.60 9.40
CA ILE A 22 4.21 -10.13 8.36
C ILE A 22 3.77 -11.34 7.53
N TYR A 23 2.46 -11.52 7.42
CA TYR A 23 1.82 -12.62 6.69
C TYR A 23 0.99 -12.10 5.53
N GLU A 24 0.82 -12.94 4.52
CA GLU A 24 0.12 -12.64 3.27
C GLU A 24 -0.76 -13.82 2.85
N GLY A 25 -1.87 -13.55 2.17
CA GLY A 25 -2.73 -14.59 1.60
C GLY A 25 -4.03 -14.04 1.03
N THR A 26 -4.86 -14.93 0.50
CA THR A 26 -6.15 -14.58 -0.12
C THR A 26 -7.28 -14.86 0.85
N VAL A 27 -8.18 -13.88 1.02
CA VAL A 27 -9.40 -14.04 1.81
C VAL A 27 -10.36 -14.96 1.09
N VAL A 28 -10.63 -16.14 1.64
CA VAL A 28 -11.57 -17.12 1.07
C VAL A 28 -12.93 -17.12 1.76
N ASP A 29 -13.00 -16.63 3.00
CA ASP A 29 -14.26 -16.45 3.73
C ASP A 29 -14.18 -15.28 4.73
N THR A 30 -15.32 -14.70 5.07
CA THR A 30 -15.41 -13.60 6.03
C THR A 30 -16.62 -13.72 6.94
N VAL A 31 -16.45 -13.39 8.22
CA VAL A 31 -17.53 -13.35 9.22
C VAL A 31 -17.29 -12.17 10.15
N ASP A 32 -18.30 -11.35 10.40
CA ASP A 32 -18.22 -10.20 11.31
C ASP A 32 -18.82 -10.54 12.68
N GLY A 33 -18.17 -10.13 13.78
CA GLY A 33 -18.72 -10.33 15.13
C GLY A 33 -17.84 -9.76 16.24
N GLY A 34 -18.48 -9.22 17.29
CA GLY A 34 -17.78 -8.80 18.51
C GLY A 34 -16.75 -7.68 18.32
N GLY A 35 -16.95 -6.82 17.32
CA GLY A 35 -16.00 -5.74 16.97
C GLY A 35 -14.88 -6.15 16.00
N TYR A 36 -14.82 -7.42 15.62
CA TYR A 36 -13.83 -7.96 14.70
C TYR A 36 -14.48 -8.39 13.38
N THR A 37 -13.68 -8.37 12.32
CA THR A 37 -13.91 -9.12 11.10
C THR A 37 -12.95 -10.30 11.10
N TYR A 38 -13.50 -11.51 11.01
CA TYR A 38 -12.77 -12.76 10.93
C TYR A 38 -12.61 -13.11 9.45
N LEU A 39 -11.36 -13.22 9.01
CA LEU A 39 -10.96 -13.55 7.65
C LEU A 39 -10.40 -14.96 7.64
N GLN A 40 -10.95 -15.86 6.82
CA GLN A 40 -10.27 -17.11 6.52
C GLN A 40 -9.27 -16.83 5.40
N ILE A 41 -7.99 -16.97 5.73
CA ILE A 41 -6.87 -16.71 4.81
C ILE A 41 -6.36 -18.02 4.24
N ASP A 42 -6.16 -18.05 2.92
CA ASP A 42 -5.41 -19.09 2.22
C ASP A 42 -4.03 -18.54 1.83
N ASP A 43 -2.97 -19.07 2.44
CA ASP A 43 -1.57 -18.66 2.19
C ASP A 43 -0.84 -19.59 1.20
N THR A 44 -1.57 -20.39 0.42
CA THR A 44 -1.12 -21.47 -0.48
C THR A 44 -0.64 -22.74 0.21
N LYS A 45 -0.32 -22.70 1.51
CA LYS A 45 0.12 -23.88 2.29
C LYS A 45 -1.00 -24.40 3.17
N LYS A 46 -1.80 -23.51 3.75
CA LYS A 46 -2.89 -23.83 4.67
C LYS A 46 -3.95 -22.74 4.69
N LYS A 47 -5.10 -23.09 5.29
CA LYS A 47 -6.16 -22.14 5.61
C LYS A 47 -6.24 -21.93 7.12
N TYR A 48 -6.34 -20.68 7.55
CA TYR A 48 -6.47 -20.33 8.97
C TYR A 48 -7.29 -19.06 9.15
N TRP A 49 -7.82 -18.87 10.36
CA TRP A 49 -8.64 -17.70 10.69
C TRP A 49 -7.77 -16.58 11.26
N VAL A 50 -8.03 -15.36 10.79
CA VAL A 50 -7.41 -14.13 11.25
C VAL A 50 -8.50 -13.16 11.67
N ALA A 51 -8.44 -12.63 12.89
CA ALA A 51 -9.32 -11.60 13.40
C ALA A 51 -8.63 -10.23 13.32
N VAL A 52 -9.30 -9.27 12.67
CA VAL A 52 -8.87 -7.88 12.51
C VAL A 52 -9.96 -6.94 13.00
N GLU A 53 -9.61 -5.75 13.50
CA GLU A 53 -10.60 -4.79 13.99
C GLU A 53 -11.48 -4.23 12.85
N GLY A 54 -12.80 -4.39 12.98
CA GLY A 54 -13.89 -3.65 12.32
C GLY A 54 -13.82 -3.37 10.81
N THR A 55 -12.97 -4.05 10.04
CA THR A 55 -12.67 -3.69 8.65
C THR A 55 -13.32 -4.67 7.69
N LYS A 56 -14.25 -4.17 6.87
CA LYS A 56 -14.90 -4.99 5.84
C LYS A 56 -13.94 -5.31 4.69
N VAL A 57 -13.64 -6.59 4.52
CA VAL A 57 -12.83 -7.12 3.41
C VAL A 57 -13.67 -8.09 2.59
N GLU A 58 -13.56 -8.05 1.27
CA GLU A 58 -14.31 -8.94 0.37
C GLU A 58 -13.58 -10.27 0.15
N LYS A 59 -14.33 -11.35 -0.12
CA LYS A 59 -13.75 -12.61 -0.59
C LYS A 59 -12.98 -12.39 -1.90
N GLY A 60 -11.88 -13.11 -2.06
CA GLY A 60 -10.94 -12.97 -3.19
C GLY A 60 -9.95 -11.81 -3.02
N THR A 61 -10.01 -11.05 -1.93
CA THR A 61 -9.05 -9.98 -1.67
C THR A 61 -7.73 -10.57 -1.17
N GLU A 62 -6.62 -10.21 -1.81
CA GLU A 62 -5.28 -10.44 -1.27
C GLU A 62 -5.01 -9.45 -0.13
N VAL A 63 -4.60 -9.97 1.01
CA VAL A 63 -4.32 -9.21 2.23
C VAL A 63 -2.89 -9.45 2.71
N ARG A 64 -2.39 -8.48 3.45
CA ARG A 64 -1.14 -8.52 4.20
C ARG A 64 -1.40 -7.96 5.60
N PHE A 65 -0.85 -8.58 6.63
CA PHE A 65 -1.12 -8.17 8.02
C PHE A 65 0.03 -8.56 8.94
N THR A 66 0.07 -7.94 10.11
CA THR A 66 1.04 -8.25 11.18
C THR A 66 0.37 -9.17 12.20
N GLU A 67 0.95 -10.33 12.48
CA GLU A 67 0.48 -11.20 13.56
C GLU A 67 0.84 -10.60 14.93
N GLU A 68 -0.16 -10.48 15.81
CA GLU A 68 0.02 -10.00 17.18
C GLU A 68 -0.08 -11.16 18.18
N LEU A 69 -1.10 -12.00 18.02
CA LEU A 69 -1.37 -13.11 18.94
C LEU A 69 -2.06 -14.28 18.23
N ARG A 70 -1.53 -15.49 18.40
CA ARG A 70 -2.18 -16.72 17.96
C ARG A 70 -2.83 -17.44 19.14
N ALA A 71 -4.15 -17.46 19.18
CA ALA A 71 -4.93 -18.11 20.21
C ALA A 71 -5.43 -19.48 19.74
N LYS A 72 -5.38 -20.47 20.63
CA LYS A 72 -5.93 -21.82 20.40
C LYS A 72 -7.21 -22.02 21.20
N ASN A 73 -8.14 -22.81 20.68
CA ASN A 73 -9.44 -23.09 21.30
C ASN A 73 -10.19 -21.82 21.73
N PHE A 74 -10.16 -20.80 20.87
CA PHE A 74 -10.75 -19.50 21.17
C PHE A 74 -12.28 -19.55 20.98
N GLU A 75 -13.03 -19.29 22.05
CA GLU A 75 -14.49 -19.20 22.01
C GLU A 75 -14.94 -17.76 21.74
N SER A 76 -15.53 -17.54 20.56
CA SER A 76 -16.16 -16.27 20.21
C SER A 76 -17.64 -16.29 20.61
N LYS A 77 -17.95 -15.63 21.72
CA LYS A 77 -19.34 -15.50 22.21
C LYS A 77 -20.26 -14.80 21.20
N SER A 78 -19.75 -13.78 20.51
CA SER A 78 -20.52 -13.03 19.51
C SER A 78 -20.89 -13.86 18.28
N LEU A 79 -20.08 -14.87 17.95
CA LEU A 79 -20.31 -15.76 16.81
C LEU A 79 -20.94 -17.09 17.24
N ASN A 80 -21.10 -17.33 18.55
CA ASN A 80 -21.45 -18.62 19.11
C ASN A 80 -20.62 -19.77 18.49
N ARG A 81 -19.31 -19.54 18.37
CA ARG A 81 -18.37 -20.40 17.65
C ARG A 81 -17.04 -20.52 18.40
N THR A 82 -16.50 -21.73 18.45
CA THR A 82 -15.13 -21.98 18.88
C THR A 82 -14.22 -22.17 17.67
N PHE A 83 -13.07 -21.52 17.70
CA PHE A 83 -12.00 -21.67 16.72
C PHE A 83 -10.89 -22.53 17.32
N ASP A 84 -10.50 -23.61 16.63
CA ASP A 84 -9.34 -24.41 17.03
C ASP A 84 -8.07 -23.54 17.12
N GLU A 85 -7.94 -22.61 16.17
CA GLU A 85 -6.91 -21.57 16.17
C GLU A 85 -7.44 -20.29 15.49
N VAL A 86 -7.12 -19.13 16.06
CA VAL A 86 -7.35 -17.82 15.45
C VAL A 86 -6.15 -16.91 15.68
N VAL A 87 -5.79 -16.14 14.67
CA VAL A 87 -4.72 -15.13 14.72
C VAL A 87 -5.35 -13.77 14.91
N PHE A 88 -5.05 -13.08 15.99
CA PHE A 88 -5.32 -11.65 16.11
C PHE A 88 -4.21 -10.89 15.41
N ALA A 89 -4.59 -10.02 14.48
CA ALA A 89 -3.66 -9.32 13.62
C ALA A 89 -3.96 -7.82 13.56
N SER A 90 -2.90 -7.05 13.31
CA SER A 90 -2.92 -5.61 13.12
C SER A 90 -2.40 -5.25 11.72
N ASN A 91 -2.36 -3.94 11.42
CA ASN A 91 -1.78 -3.40 10.17
C ASN A 91 -2.30 -4.08 8.90
N LEU A 92 -3.61 -4.39 8.87
CA LEU A 92 -4.23 -5.00 7.70
C LEU A 92 -4.10 -4.08 6.48
N GLN A 93 -3.43 -4.59 5.46
CA GLN A 93 -3.21 -3.97 4.17
C GLN A 93 -3.85 -4.85 3.12
N TYR A 94 -4.58 -4.25 2.19
CA TYR A 94 -5.22 -4.98 1.12
C TYR A 94 -5.50 -4.06 -0.06
N ARG A 95 -5.60 -4.68 -1.24
CA ARG A 95 -6.03 -3.98 -2.44
C ARG A 95 -7.49 -3.60 -2.32
N THR A 96 -7.77 -2.33 -2.04
CA THR A 96 -9.13 -1.82 -2.19
C THR A 96 -9.46 -1.70 -3.67
N LYS A 97 -10.69 -2.06 -4.06
CA LYS A 97 -11.23 -1.63 -5.35
C LYS A 97 -11.38 -0.12 -5.27
N VAL A 98 -10.40 0.62 -5.80
CA VAL A 98 -10.49 2.06 -5.90
C VAL A 98 -11.67 2.38 -6.82
N PRO A 99 -12.69 3.12 -6.35
CA PRO A 99 -13.75 3.57 -7.23
C PRO A 99 -13.14 4.29 -8.42
N GLU A 100 -13.48 3.87 -9.64
CA GLU A 100 -13.00 4.56 -10.85
C GLU A 100 -13.69 5.92 -11.04
N ALA A 101 -14.77 6.17 -10.29
CA ALA A 101 -15.48 7.43 -10.27
C ALA A 101 -14.52 8.59 -9.96
N GLY A 102 -14.36 9.49 -10.94
CA GLY A 102 -13.46 10.64 -10.86
C GLY A 102 -12.08 10.45 -11.48
N ASN A 103 -11.73 9.24 -11.94
CA ASN A 103 -10.53 9.04 -12.77
C ASN A 103 -10.80 9.50 -14.21
N LEU A 104 -9.75 9.97 -14.88
CA LEU A 104 -9.83 10.29 -16.31
C LEU A 104 -9.57 9.05 -17.13
N ALA A 105 -10.15 9.02 -18.33
CA ALA A 105 -9.73 8.09 -19.38
C ALA A 105 -8.21 8.24 -19.59
N LEU A 106 -7.53 7.10 -19.76
CA LEU A 106 -6.10 7.10 -20.05
C LEU A 106 -5.86 7.80 -21.39
N ILE A 107 -4.83 8.64 -21.44
CA ILE A 107 -4.31 9.19 -22.69
C ILE A 107 -3.77 8.01 -23.50
N SER A 108 -4.37 7.79 -24.67
CA SER A 108 -3.96 6.75 -25.63
C SER A 108 -3.26 7.33 -26.87
N GLU A 109 -3.43 8.63 -27.12
CA GLU A 109 -2.72 9.34 -28.18
C GLU A 109 -1.22 9.40 -27.85
N GLN A 110 -0.41 8.92 -28.79
CA GLN A 110 1.04 8.91 -28.64
C GLN A 110 1.64 10.17 -29.24
N VAL A 111 2.43 10.86 -28.44
CA VAL A 111 3.22 12.00 -28.88
C VAL A 111 4.70 11.66 -28.84
N LYS A 112 5.46 12.20 -29.81
CA LYS A 112 6.93 12.04 -29.82
C LYS A 112 7.58 12.82 -28.68
N GLU A 113 7.05 14.00 -28.37
CA GLU A 113 7.50 14.85 -27.28
C GLU A 113 6.33 15.20 -26.37
N SER A 114 6.58 15.27 -25.07
CA SER A 114 5.56 15.63 -24.09
C SER A 114 5.06 17.06 -24.31
N PRO A 115 3.74 17.31 -24.38
CA PRO A 115 3.17 18.65 -24.46
C PRO A 115 3.36 19.44 -23.16
N TYR A 116 3.80 18.76 -22.09
CA TYR A 116 4.02 19.36 -20.78
C TYR A 116 5.50 19.55 -20.45
N LYS A 117 6.40 19.34 -21.42
CA LYS A 117 7.85 19.46 -21.21
C LYS A 117 8.22 20.84 -20.65
N GLN A 118 9.02 20.83 -19.59
CA GLN A 118 9.62 22.02 -18.99
C GLN A 118 11.13 21.82 -18.79
N LYS A 119 11.82 22.92 -18.47
CA LYS A 119 13.23 22.87 -18.08
C LYS A 119 13.40 21.89 -16.90
N ASP A 120 14.44 21.07 -16.97
CA ASP A 120 14.82 20.09 -15.93
C ASP A 120 13.79 18.96 -15.67
N THR A 121 12.79 18.80 -16.55
CA THR A 121 11.86 17.66 -16.53
C THR A 121 12.24 16.64 -17.60
N MET A 122 12.11 15.36 -17.27
CA MET A 122 12.17 14.28 -18.25
C MET A 122 10.76 13.84 -18.65
N SER A 123 10.67 13.27 -19.85
CA SER A 123 9.45 12.60 -20.30
C SER A 123 9.28 11.23 -19.63
N VAL A 124 8.06 10.72 -19.65
CA VAL A 124 7.78 9.38 -19.11
C VAL A 124 8.45 8.30 -19.95
N LYS A 125 8.51 8.44 -21.28
CA LYS A 125 9.25 7.52 -22.15
C LYS A 125 10.73 7.43 -21.74
N GLU A 126 11.39 8.58 -21.53
CA GLU A 126 12.79 8.59 -21.11
C GLU A 126 13.00 7.91 -19.76
N ALA A 127 12.08 8.10 -18.81
CA ALA A 127 12.16 7.45 -17.50
C ALA A 127 12.05 5.91 -17.62
N TRP A 128 11.18 5.41 -18.50
CA TRP A 128 11.06 3.98 -18.80
C TRP A 128 12.33 3.41 -19.46
N GLU A 129 12.84 4.09 -20.50
CA GLU A 129 14.05 3.66 -21.22
C GLU A 129 15.29 3.66 -20.31
N LYS A 130 15.40 4.65 -19.43
CA LYS A 130 16.54 4.83 -18.53
C LYS A 130 16.34 4.20 -17.15
N ARG A 131 15.26 3.43 -16.92
CA ARG A 131 14.83 2.96 -15.58
C ARG A 131 15.97 2.43 -14.71
N ALA A 132 16.80 1.55 -15.26
CA ALA A 132 17.87 0.89 -14.51
C ALA A 132 18.94 1.89 -14.04
N SER A 133 19.25 2.89 -14.88
CA SER A 133 20.20 3.95 -14.56
C SER A 133 19.65 5.03 -13.63
N LEU A 134 18.32 5.08 -13.48
CA LEU A 134 17.63 6.05 -12.64
C LEU A 134 17.38 5.52 -11.23
N LYS A 135 17.58 4.23 -10.96
CA LYS A 135 17.41 3.64 -9.63
C LYS A 135 18.09 4.49 -8.54
N ASP A 136 17.35 4.78 -7.48
CA ASP A 136 17.74 5.58 -6.33
C ASP A 136 18.06 7.06 -6.64
N LYS A 137 17.82 7.53 -7.88
CA LYS A 137 17.95 8.94 -8.26
C LYS A 137 16.65 9.69 -8.13
N THR A 138 16.76 10.97 -7.81
CA THR A 138 15.65 11.91 -7.89
C THR A 138 15.42 12.33 -9.34
N ILE A 139 14.17 12.25 -9.79
CA ILE A 139 13.73 12.74 -11.10
C ILE A 139 12.54 13.67 -10.96
N SER A 140 12.35 14.52 -11.97
CA SER A 140 11.17 15.36 -12.13
C SER A 140 10.49 15.07 -13.46
N ILE A 141 9.19 14.79 -13.42
CA ILE A 141 8.35 14.55 -14.60
C ILE A 141 7.17 15.51 -14.52
N ARG A 142 6.85 16.16 -15.64
CA ARG A 142 5.66 17.00 -15.75
C ARG A 142 4.62 16.34 -16.63
N GLY A 143 3.40 16.22 -16.11
CA GLY A 143 2.31 15.56 -16.81
C GLY A 143 0.96 15.76 -16.14
N LYS A 144 -0.07 15.18 -16.74
CA LYS A 144 -1.45 15.23 -16.26
C LYS A 144 -1.72 14.10 -15.27
N VAL A 145 -2.31 14.42 -14.13
CA VAL A 145 -2.80 13.42 -13.17
C VAL A 145 -4.05 12.77 -13.75
N VAL A 146 -3.99 11.47 -14.06
CA VAL A 146 -5.12 10.72 -14.64
C VAL A 146 -5.85 9.85 -13.63
N LYS A 147 -5.17 9.45 -12.55
CA LYS A 147 -5.74 8.72 -11.42
C LYS A 147 -4.98 9.07 -10.14
N ALA A 148 -5.72 9.26 -9.05
CA ALA A 148 -5.16 9.47 -7.72
C ALA A 148 -5.93 8.60 -6.72
N SER A 149 -5.23 7.73 -6.00
CA SER A 149 -5.80 6.78 -5.05
C SER A 149 -5.17 6.99 -3.69
N GLN A 150 -5.98 7.26 -2.67
CA GLN A 150 -5.50 7.59 -1.35
C GLN A 150 -5.49 6.38 -0.40
N ASN A 151 -4.61 6.43 0.61
CA ASN A 151 -4.60 5.49 1.74
C ASN A 151 -4.50 4.00 1.38
N ILE A 152 -3.72 3.66 0.34
CA ILE A 152 -3.42 2.27 -0.01
C ILE A 152 -2.02 1.99 0.50
N ILE A 153 -1.87 1.02 1.42
CA ILE A 153 -0.56 0.69 2.03
C ILE A 153 0.09 1.94 2.65
N SER A 154 -0.70 2.70 3.41
CA SER A 154 -0.30 3.92 4.12
C SER A 154 0.32 5.03 3.25
N ARG A 155 -0.03 5.07 1.96
CA ARG A 155 0.44 6.08 1.01
C ARG A 155 -0.62 6.37 -0.07
N ASN A 156 -0.43 7.49 -0.77
CA ASN A 156 -1.21 7.81 -1.96
C ASN A 156 -0.50 7.31 -3.22
N TRP A 157 -1.26 6.99 -4.25
CA TRP A 157 -0.81 6.45 -5.53
C TRP A 157 -1.35 7.31 -6.67
N ILE A 158 -0.45 7.96 -7.39
CA ILE A 158 -0.77 8.96 -8.41
C ILE A 158 -0.26 8.43 -9.74
N HIS A 159 -1.16 8.24 -10.71
CA HIS A 159 -0.80 7.93 -12.08
C HIS A 159 -0.72 9.24 -12.86
N ILE A 160 0.46 9.53 -13.40
CA ILE A 160 0.70 10.71 -14.23
C ILE A 160 0.92 10.24 -15.67
N GLN A 161 0.29 10.95 -16.62
CA GLN A 161 0.50 10.77 -18.04
C GLN A 161 1.00 12.02 -18.76
N ASP A 162 1.99 11.84 -19.62
CA ASP A 162 2.51 12.90 -20.50
C ASP A 162 2.34 12.59 -22.00
N GLY A 163 1.74 11.44 -22.34
CA GLY A 163 1.51 10.98 -23.72
C GLY A 163 2.72 10.37 -24.42
N THR A 164 3.91 10.38 -23.80
CA THR A 164 5.13 9.79 -24.39
C THR A 164 5.25 8.31 -24.02
N GLY A 165 5.19 7.41 -25.00
CA GLY A 165 5.32 5.97 -24.76
C GLY A 165 4.51 5.14 -25.75
N GLU A 166 4.34 3.86 -25.44
CA GLU A 166 3.74 2.87 -26.35
C GLU A 166 2.82 1.90 -25.59
N GLY A 167 1.87 1.28 -26.29
CA GLY A 167 1.02 0.21 -25.75
C GLY A 167 -0.01 0.65 -24.71
N SER A 168 -0.22 -0.16 -23.67
CA SER A 168 -1.17 0.13 -22.58
C SER A 168 -0.60 1.08 -21.51
N GLU A 169 0.69 1.40 -21.59
CA GLU A 169 1.42 2.25 -20.63
C GLU A 169 1.84 3.59 -21.24
N VAL A 170 1.23 4.02 -22.36
CA VAL A 170 1.58 5.28 -23.04
C VAL A 170 1.65 6.41 -22.01
N GLY A 171 2.85 6.96 -21.83
CA GLY A 171 3.08 8.08 -20.94
C GLY A 171 2.87 7.79 -19.46
N ARG A 172 2.68 6.56 -18.96
CA ARG A 172 2.27 6.34 -17.56
C ARG A 172 3.41 5.93 -16.63
N ILE A 173 3.60 6.71 -15.56
CA ILE A 173 4.37 6.32 -14.37
C ILE A 173 3.51 6.53 -13.13
N VAL A 174 3.71 5.66 -12.14
CA VAL A 174 3.06 5.76 -10.84
C VAL A 174 4.01 6.40 -9.83
N PHE A 175 3.45 7.33 -9.06
CA PHE A 175 4.12 8.06 -8.00
C PHE A 175 3.47 7.68 -6.67
N THR A 176 4.27 7.52 -5.63
CA THR A 176 3.75 7.45 -4.26
C THR A 176 4.08 8.69 -3.47
N SER A 177 3.16 9.15 -2.63
CA SER A 177 3.30 10.41 -1.91
C SER A 177 2.45 10.45 -0.64
N LYS A 178 2.70 11.47 0.19
CA LYS A 178 1.79 11.88 1.28
C LYS A 178 0.73 12.87 0.81
N GLU A 179 1.09 13.73 -0.13
CA GLU A 179 0.16 14.68 -0.78
C GLU A 179 -0.76 13.95 -1.77
N LEU A 180 -1.94 14.51 -2.02
CA LEU A 180 -2.91 13.99 -2.99
C LEU A 180 -3.25 15.09 -4.01
N PRO A 181 -2.57 15.15 -5.18
CA PRO A 181 -2.92 16.09 -6.23
C PRO A 181 -4.29 15.73 -6.83
N LYS A 182 -4.99 16.72 -7.38
CA LYS A 182 -6.31 16.51 -7.97
C LYS A 182 -6.19 15.83 -9.33
N VAL A 183 -7.08 14.89 -9.59
CA VAL A 183 -7.22 14.32 -10.94
C VAL A 183 -7.56 15.44 -11.93
N GLY A 184 -6.86 15.47 -13.07
CA GLY A 184 -6.96 16.49 -14.11
C GLY A 184 -5.93 17.60 -14.02
N ASP A 185 -5.28 17.81 -12.86
CA ASP A 185 -4.21 18.79 -12.74
C ASP A 185 -3.00 18.39 -13.59
N ILE A 186 -2.33 19.39 -14.18
CA ILE A 186 -1.00 19.25 -14.76
C ILE A 186 -0.01 19.65 -13.68
N VAL A 187 0.89 18.74 -13.31
CA VAL A 187 1.83 18.92 -12.22
C VAL A 187 3.23 18.49 -12.64
N THR A 188 4.25 19.15 -12.06
CA THR A 188 5.61 18.62 -11.99
C THR A 188 5.72 17.79 -10.72
N ALA A 189 5.87 16.47 -10.88
CA ALA A 189 6.09 15.53 -9.80
C ALA A 189 7.57 15.23 -9.66
N THR A 190 8.12 15.38 -8.46
CA THR A 190 9.53 15.12 -8.15
C THR A 190 9.63 14.09 -7.05
N GLY A 191 10.45 13.05 -7.22
CA GLY A 191 10.64 12.00 -6.23
C GLY A 191 11.77 11.04 -6.60
N VAL A 192 11.95 9.99 -5.80
CA VAL A 192 13.06 9.02 -5.94
C VAL A 192 12.60 7.80 -6.74
N VAL A 193 13.35 7.41 -7.76
CA VAL A 193 13.01 6.24 -8.58
C VAL A 193 13.37 4.94 -7.87
N THR A 194 12.41 4.04 -7.78
CA THR A 194 12.60 2.64 -7.39
C THR A 194 12.22 1.74 -8.56
N VAL A 195 12.98 0.67 -8.78
CA VAL A 195 12.77 -0.29 -9.88
C VAL A 195 12.45 -1.67 -9.35
N ASP A 196 11.63 -2.42 -10.11
CA ASP A 196 11.19 -3.77 -9.81
C ASP A 196 10.70 -3.93 -8.35
N LYS A 197 9.92 -2.94 -7.90
CA LYS A 197 9.43 -2.82 -6.53
C LYS A 197 8.18 -3.65 -6.34
N ASP A 198 8.24 -4.58 -5.40
CA ASP A 198 7.08 -5.33 -4.92
C ASP A 198 6.61 -4.77 -3.57
N PHE A 199 5.34 -4.39 -3.50
CA PHE A 199 4.67 -3.99 -2.26
C PHE A 199 3.83 -5.11 -1.62
N GLY A 200 3.77 -6.29 -2.25
CA GLY A 200 2.89 -7.40 -1.90
C GLY A 200 1.49 -7.26 -2.53
N SER A 201 0.64 -8.28 -2.37
CA SER A 201 -0.78 -8.26 -2.81
C SER A 201 -1.00 -7.80 -4.26
N GLY A 202 -0.11 -8.21 -5.17
CA GLY A 202 -0.15 -7.90 -6.60
C GLY A 202 0.33 -6.49 -7.00
N TYR A 203 0.85 -5.69 -6.05
CA TYR A 203 1.40 -4.35 -6.32
C TYR A 203 2.88 -4.40 -6.73
N PHE A 204 3.14 -4.96 -7.92
CA PHE A 204 4.48 -4.98 -8.50
C PHE A 204 4.65 -3.89 -9.57
N TYR A 205 5.73 -3.11 -9.46
CA TYR A 205 6.04 -2.01 -10.37
C TYR A 205 7.47 -2.12 -10.91
N LYS A 206 7.58 -2.26 -12.25
CA LYS A 206 8.89 -2.22 -12.94
C LYS A 206 9.65 -0.91 -12.76
N ILE A 207 8.91 0.18 -12.59
CA ILE A 207 9.40 1.50 -12.19
C ILE A 207 8.29 2.20 -11.38
N ILE A 208 8.67 2.85 -10.30
CA ILE A 208 7.80 3.70 -9.48
C ILE A 208 8.63 4.87 -8.94
N VAL A 209 8.00 6.02 -8.73
CA VAL A 209 8.67 7.17 -8.11
C VAL A 209 8.11 7.36 -6.71
N GLU A 210 8.93 7.13 -5.69
CA GLU A 210 8.54 7.18 -4.29
C GLU A 210 8.80 8.55 -3.65
N ASN A 211 8.03 8.84 -2.59
CA ASN A 211 8.11 10.06 -1.79
C ASN A 211 7.97 11.34 -2.62
N ALA A 212 7.05 11.32 -3.59
CA ALA A 212 6.87 12.41 -4.52
C ALA A 212 6.23 13.65 -3.89
N THR A 213 6.68 14.82 -4.33
CA THR A 213 6.08 16.14 -4.08
C THR A 213 5.59 16.74 -5.39
N PHE A 214 4.57 17.59 -5.35
CA PHE A 214 3.94 18.14 -6.56
C PHE A 214 3.95 19.66 -6.58
N THR A 215 4.33 20.23 -7.73
CA THR A 215 4.16 21.67 -8.02
C THR A 215 3.32 21.85 -9.28
N LYS A 216 2.49 22.91 -9.32
CA LYS A 216 1.72 23.26 -10.52
C LYS A 216 2.58 23.98 -11.54
#